data_AF-A0A937B7W0-F1
#
_entry.id   AF-A0A937B7W0-F1
#
_cell.length_a   1.000
_cell.length_b   1.000
_cell.length_c   1.000
_cell.angle_alpha   90.00
_cell.angle_beta   90.00
_cell.angle_gamma   90.00
#
_symmetry.space_group_name_H-M   'P 1'
#
loop_
_entity.id
_entity.type
_entity.pdbx_description
1 polymer ?
#
loop_
_entity_poly.entity_id
_entity_poly.type
_entity_poly.pdbx_seq_one_letter_code
_entity_poly.pdbx_strand_id
1 'polypeptide(L)'
;MKKLIHLRQVIAELIAAGWLNKYSVSAGLFVVWMLFFDKHNFFTQWNLRRSVHHLETSIQEYGEQLADAEAAHKDLMNNKEKFAREKYLMHRPDEDVFLFQ
;
A
#
# COMPACT_ATOMS: atom_id res chain seq x y z
N MET A 1 -17.27 21.34 36.02
CA MET A 1 -17.84 22.70 36.18
C MET A 1 -17.14 23.77 35.33
N LYS A 2 -15.80 23.90 35.32
CA LYS A 2 -15.08 24.92 34.53
C LYS A 2 -15.31 24.88 33.01
N LYS A 3 -15.45 23.70 32.39
CA LYS A 3 -15.75 23.56 30.95
C LYS A 3 -17.08 24.20 30.52
N LEU A 4 -18.13 24.11 31.36
CA LEU A 4 -19.44 24.71 31.06
C LEU A 4 -19.40 26.23 31.10
N ILE A 5 -18.54 26.81 31.94
CA ILE A 5 -18.39 28.27 32.07
C ILE A 5 -17.67 28.83 30.85
N HIS A 6 -16.56 28.20 30.44
CA HIS A 6 -15.86 28.59 29.20
C HIS A 6 -16.74 28.43 27.96
N LEU A 7 -17.52 27.36 27.88
CA LEU A 7 -18.42 27.14 26.74
C LEU A 7 -19.47 28.24 26.62
N ARG A 8 -20.05 28.67 27.76
CA ARG A 8 -21.02 29.77 27.78
C ARG A 8 -20.40 31.12 27.40
N GLN A 9 -19.16 31.37 27.81
CA GLN A 9 -18.47 32.61 27.51
C GLN A 9 -18.15 32.73 26.01
N VAL A 10 -17.66 31.66 25.40
CA VAL A 10 -17.40 31.60 23.95
C VAL A 10 -18.70 31.77 23.15
N ILE A 11 -19.80 31.15 23.59
CA ILE A 11 -21.11 31.33 22.94
C ILE A 11 -21.57 32.78 23.04
N ALA A 12 -21.43 33.44 24.20
CA ALA A 12 -21.80 34.84 24.37
C ALA A 12 -20.99 35.78 23.46
N GLU A 13 -19.68 35.54 23.31
CA GLU A 13 -18.81 36.28 22.40
C GLU A 13 -19.22 36.08 20.92
N LEU A 14 -19.58 34.85 20.53
CA LEU A 14 -20.08 34.54 19.19
C LEU A 14 -21.44 35.19 18.89
N ILE A 15 -22.33 35.32 19.89
CA ILE A 15 -23.60 36.06 19.77
C ILE A 15 -23.30 37.54 19.56
N ALA A 16 -22.46 38.13 20.41
CA ALA A 16 -22.12 39.56 20.37
C ALA A 16 -21.41 39.96 19.08
N ALA A 17 -20.56 39.08 18.53
CA ALA A 17 -19.87 39.27 17.27
C ALA A 17 -20.75 38.98 16.02
N GLY A 18 -22.01 38.56 16.19
CA GLY A 18 -22.96 38.35 15.10
C GLY A 18 -22.77 37.04 14.30
N TRP A 19 -21.92 36.12 14.78
CA TRP A 19 -21.62 34.84 14.11
C TRP A 19 -22.74 33.79 14.22
N LEU A 20 -23.76 34.04 15.05
CA LEU A 20 -24.95 33.18 15.22
C LEU A 20 -26.10 33.53 14.25
N ASN A 21 -25.77 34.01 13.05
CA ASN A 21 -26.73 34.17 11.97
C ASN A 21 -27.05 32.80 11.33
N LYS A 22 -28.29 32.61 10.85
CA LYS A 22 -28.74 31.39 10.16
C LYS A 22 -27.81 30.98 9.01
N TYR A 23 -27.21 31.94 8.31
CA TYR A 23 -26.26 31.70 7.22
C TYR A 23 -24.88 31.23 7.70
N SER A 24 -24.38 31.79 8.81
CA SER A 24 -23.07 31.42 9.38
C SER A 24 -23.12 30.06 10.07
N VAL A 25 -24.23 29.76 10.74
CA VAL A 25 -24.46 28.45 11.35
C VAL A 25 -24.63 27.37 10.27
N SER A 26 -25.38 27.65 9.19
CA SER A 26 -25.50 26.69 8.08
C SER A 26 -24.18 26.49 7.34
N ALA A 27 -23.41 27.56 7.10
CA ALA A 27 -22.07 27.45 6.52
C ALA A 27 -21.09 26.69 7.42
N GLY A 28 -21.13 26.94 8.74
CA GLY A 28 -20.31 26.21 9.70
C GLY A 28 -20.66 24.72 9.76
N LEU A 29 -21.95 24.37 9.78
CA LEU A 29 -22.39 22.99 9.70
C LEU A 29 -22.00 22.34 8.37
N PHE A 30 -22.08 23.07 7.26
CA PHE A 30 -21.65 22.61 5.95
C PHE A 30 -20.13 22.36 5.90
N VAL A 31 -19.32 23.25 6.48
CA VAL A 31 -17.86 23.07 6.58
C VAL A 31 -17.52 21.88 7.47
N VAL A 32 -18.16 21.74 8.63
CA VAL A 32 -17.96 20.58 9.50
C VAL A 32 -18.39 19.29 8.77
N TRP A 33 -19.49 19.32 8.04
CA TRP A 33 -19.92 18.19 7.21
C TRP A 33 -18.89 17.85 6.13
N MET A 34 -18.41 18.84 5.39
CA MET A 34 -17.35 18.67 4.38
C MET A 34 -16.00 18.23 4.97
N LEU A 35 -15.72 18.49 6.25
CA LEU A 35 -14.48 18.07 6.88
C LEU A 35 -14.56 16.67 7.50
N PHE A 36 -15.72 16.27 8.04
CA PHE A 36 -15.88 15.00 8.76
C PHE A 36 -16.58 13.90 7.95
N PHE A 37 -17.51 14.26 7.07
CA PHE A 37 -18.28 13.30 6.25
C PHE A 37 -17.80 13.23 4.81
N ASP A 38 -17.04 14.21 4.31
CA ASP A 38 -16.53 14.16 2.95
C ASP A 38 -15.45 13.07 2.78
N LYS A 39 -15.43 12.47 1.59
CA LYS A 39 -14.68 11.24 1.25
C LYS A 39 -13.16 11.37 1.28
N HIS A 40 -12.61 12.51 1.68
CA HIS A 40 -11.17 12.69 1.92
C HIS A 40 -10.72 12.05 3.24
N ASN A 41 -11.14 10.80 3.45
CA ASN A 41 -10.61 9.95 4.50
C ASN A 41 -9.12 9.77 4.25
N PHE A 42 -8.30 10.36 5.12
CA PHE A 42 -6.85 10.15 5.18
C PHE A 42 -6.49 8.66 5.14
N PHE A 43 -7.33 7.82 5.76
CA PHE A 43 -7.22 6.36 5.74
C PHE A 43 -7.32 5.77 4.33
N THR A 44 -8.25 6.24 3.51
CA THR A 44 -8.41 5.78 2.12
C THR A 44 -7.19 6.13 1.30
N GLN A 45 -6.68 7.36 1.44
CA GLN A 45 -5.49 7.80 0.70
C GLN A 45 -4.24 7.02 1.14
N TRP A 46 -4.12 6.72 2.44
CA TRP A 46 -3.04 5.91 2.97
C TRP A 46 -3.07 4.48 2.42
N ASN A 47 -4.24 3.84 2.42
CA ASN A 47 -4.39 2.49 1.87
C ASN A 47 -4.13 2.45 0.37
N LEU A 48 -4.57 3.48 -0.37
CA LEU A 48 -4.30 3.57 -1.79
C LEU A 48 -2.79 3.70 -2.05
N ARG A 49 -2.09 4.56 -1.31
CA ARG A 49 -0.63 4.71 -1.43
C ARG A 49 0.12 3.43 -1.11
N ARG A 50 -0.31 2.69 -0.08
CA ARG A 50 0.26 1.37 0.23
C ARG A 50 0.02 0.37 -0.89
N SER A 51 -1.17 0.37 -1.48
CA SER A 51 -1.52 -0.52 -2.59
C SER A 51 -0.67 -0.22 -3.83
N VAL A 52 -0.47 1.06 -4.15
CA VAL A 52 0.42 1.49 -5.25
C VAL A 52 1.85 1.00 -5.00
N HIS A 53 2.40 1.24 -3.81
CA HIS A 53 3.75 0.79 -3.50
C HIS A 53 3.90 -0.74 -3.59
N HIS A 54 2.90 -1.48 -3.09
CA HIS A 54 2.91 -2.94 -3.20
C HIS A 54 2.87 -3.44 -4.64
N LEU A 55 2.09 -2.79 -5.51
CA LEU A 55 2.05 -3.09 -6.94
C LEU A 55 3.39 -2.80 -7.61
N GLU A 56 4.02 -1.66 -7.31
CA GLU A 56 5.33 -1.31 -7.85
C GLU A 56 6.40 -2.33 -7.45
N THR A 57 6.43 -2.75 -6.18
CA THR A 57 7.34 -3.81 -5.72
C THR A 57 7.06 -5.13 -6.43
N SER A 58 5.79 -5.50 -6.58
CA SER A 58 5.42 -6.74 -7.27
C SER A 58 5.88 -6.73 -8.74
N ILE A 59 5.79 -5.58 -9.41
CA ILE A 59 6.28 -5.42 -10.79
C ILE A 59 7.79 -5.65 -10.86
N GLN A 60 8.56 -5.10 -9.90
CA GLN A 60 10.01 -5.30 -9.85
C GLN A 60 10.35 -6.79 -9.62
N GLU A 61 9.71 -7.42 -8.64
CA GLU A 61 9.92 -8.85 -8.32
C GLU A 61 9.60 -9.76 -9.51
N TYR A 62 8.49 -9.52 -10.22
CA TYR A 62 8.17 -10.30 -11.41
C TYR A 62 9.12 -10.05 -12.57
N GLY A 63 9.65 -8.83 -12.71
CA GLY A 63 10.67 -8.51 -13.70
C GLY A 63 11.96 -9.30 -13.47
N GLU A 64 12.40 -9.41 -12.22
CA GLU A 64 13.56 -10.23 -11.84
C GLU A 64 13.31 -11.73 -12.09
N GLN A 65 12.15 -12.24 -11.66
CA GLN A 65 11.78 -13.64 -11.90
C GLN A 65 11.70 -13.98 -13.38
N LEU A 66 11.23 -13.04 -14.21
CA LEU A 66 11.17 -13.22 -15.66
C LEU A 66 12.57 -13.30 -16.25
N ALA A 67 13.49 -12.42 -15.85
CA ALA A 67 14.87 -12.45 -16.31
C ALA A 67 15.57 -13.76 -15.95
N ASP A 68 15.37 -14.25 -14.72
CA ASP A 68 15.90 -15.54 -14.26
C ASP A 68 15.30 -16.71 -15.06
N ALA A 69 13.99 -16.69 -15.31
CA ALA A 69 13.30 -17.71 -16.09
C ALA A 69 13.77 -17.74 -17.55
N GLU A 70 13.99 -16.57 -18.16
CA GLU A 70 14.54 -16.45 -19.52
C GLU A 70 15.98 -16.98 -19.58
N ALA A 71 16.80 -16.67 -18.58
CA ALA A 71 18.17 -17.18 -18.49
C ALA A 71 18.18 -18.71 -18.35
N ALA A 72 17.33 -19.27 -17.46
CA ALA A 72 17.17 -20.70 -17.29
C ALA A 72 16.64 -21.39 -18.55
N HIS A 73 15.67 -20.77 -19.24
CA HIS A 73 15.14 -21.28 -20.49
C HIS A 73 16.21 -21.30 -21.58
N LYS A 74 17.02 -20.25 -21.68
CA LYS A 74 18.14 -20.18 -22.63
C LYS A 74 19.20 -21.25 -22.34
N ASP A 75 19.53 -21.48 -21.07
CA ASP A 75 20.46 -22.54 -20.67
C ASP A 75 19.90 -23.93 -21.01
N LEU A 76 18.62 -24.18 -20.72
CA LEU A 76 17.92 -25.39 -21.11
C LEU A 76 17.93 -25.63 -22.63
N MET A 77 17.66 -24.59 -23.44
CA MET A 77 17.64 -24.72 -24.90
C MET A 77 19.03 -24.98 -25.49
N ASN A 78 20.06 -24.34 -24.95
CA ASN A 78 21.43 -24.46 -25.46
C ASN A 78 22.15 -25.70 -24.94
N ASN A 79 21.88 -26.15 -23.71
CA ASN A 79 22.57 -27.28 -23.08
C ASN A 79 21.68 -28.08 -22.12
N LYS A 80 20.82 -28.92 -22.69
CA LYS A 80 19.85 -29.75 -21.96
C LYS A 80 20.50 -30.70 -20.95
N GLU A 81 21.64 -31.31 -21.30
CA GLU A 81 22.31 -32.28 -20.42
C GLU A 81 22.92 -31.58 -19.19
N LYS A 82 23.60 -30.45 -19.39
CA LYS A 82 24.11 -29.64 -18.28
C LYS A 82 22.98 -29.16 -17.37
N PHE A 83 21.91 -28.62 -17.94
CA PHE A 83 20.76 -28.15 -17.16
C PHE A 83 20.11 -29.27 -16.33
N ALA A 84 19.94 -30.46 -16.91
CA ALA A 84 19.39 -31.61 -16.19
C ALA A 84 20.30 -32.08 -15.04
N ARG A 85 21.62 -32.09 -15.26
CA ARG A 85 22.62 -32.47 -14.25
C ARG A 85 22.75 -31.45 -13.12
N GLU A 86 22.79 -30.15 -13.43
CA GLU A 86 22.97 -29.11 -12.40
C GLU A 86 21.68 -28.79 -11.65
N LYS A 87 20.54 -28.70 -12.36
CA LYS A 87 19.28 -28.28 -11.73
C LYS A 87 18.52 -29.43 -11.07
N TYR A 88 18.60 -30.62 -11.65
CA TYR A 88 17.83 -31.78 -11.21
C TYR A 88 18.70 -32.96 -10.75
N LEU A 89 20.04 -32.79 -10.73
CA LEU A 89 20.99 -33.84 -10.35
C LEU A 89 20.78 -35.13 -11.15
N MET A 90 20.26 -35.02 -12.39
CA MET A 90 19.99 -36.18 -13.23
C MET A 90 21.31 -36.84 -13.61
N HIS A 91 21.39 -38.15 -13.41
CA HIS A 91 22.55 -38.97 -13.74
C HIS A 91 22.13 -40.19 -14.56
N ARG A 92 23.07 -40.80 -15.27
CA ARG A 92 22.77 -42.05 -15.98
C ARG A 92 22.64 -43.20 -14.97
N PRO A 93 21.94 -44.30 -15.33
CA PRO A 93 21.73 -45.43 -14.41
C PRO A 93 23.03 -46.11 -13.96
N ASP A 94 24.10 -45.96 -14.74
CA ASP A 94 25.44 -46.49 -14.55
C ASP A 94 26.43 -45.47 -13.93
N GLU A 95 25.94 -44.32 -13.48
CA GLU A 95 26.74 -43.23 -12.92
C GLU A 95 26.40 -43.00 -11.44
N ASP A 96 27.41 -43.09 -10.57
CA ASP A 96 27.29 -42.81 -9.12
C ASP A 96 27.51 -41.31 -8.84
N VAL A 97 26.53 -40.66 -8.19
CA VAL A 97 26.59 -39.24 -7.81
C VAL A 97 26.98 -39.09 -6.34
N PHE A 98 28.11 -38.43 -6.08
CA PHE A 98 28.59 -38.15 -4.72
C PHE A 98 28.23 -36.71 -4.32
N LEU A 99 27.37 -36.56 -3.31
CA LEU A 99 27.05 -35.27 -2.68
C LEU A 99 27.85 -35.16 -1.38
N PHE A 100 28.78 -34.22 -1.34
CA PHE A 100 29.52 -33.89 -0.10
C PHE A 100 28.76 -32.79 0.63
N GLN A 101 28.32 -33.09 1.86
CA GLN A 101 27.67 -32.15 2.78
C GLN A 101 28.68 -31.56 3.76
#